data_AF-A0A7D4E2S3-F1
#
_entry.id   AF-A0A7D4E2S3-F1
#
_cell.length_a   1.000
_cell.length_b   1.000
_cell.length_c   1.000
_cell.angle_alpha   90.00
_cell.angle_beta   90.00
_cell.angle_gamma   90.00
#
_symmetry.space_group_name_H-M   'P 1'
#
loop_
_entity.id
_entity.type
_entity.pdbx_description
1 polymer ?
#
loop_
_entity_poly.entity_id
_entity_poly.type
_entity_poly.pdbx_seq_one_letter_code
_entity_poly.pdbx_strand_id
1 'polypeptide(L)'
;MYPGVVLWWLLFACWILALIHADLRYRRVPNRLIVAGLAGQSLWLLAALLAPGWAYPPRWSGWLMALAGFLVAVPFLPLWRRRLMGAGDIKAIAVLGLLLGFAPLLVTLALASVLAGLHGLLYLAVSRVWALSNRARQIPYAAYLGLAACSAVLIPWSSPWYSWCSSWCFTGS
;
A
#
# COMPACT_ATOMS: atom_id res chain seq x y z
N MET A 1 -2.49 8.56 23.79
CA MET A 1 -2.44 8.50 22.31
C MET A 1 -2.80 9.88 21.80
N TYR A 2 -1.93 10.56 21.04
CA TYR A 2 -2.24 11.90 20.53
C TYR A 2 -3.47 11.84 19.61
N PRO A 3 -4.43 12.78 19.70
CA PRO A 3 -5.66 12.75 18.92
C PRO A 3 -5.40 12.71 17.41
N GLY A 4 -4.34 13.41 16.95
CA GLY A 4 -3.92 13.36 15.54
C GLY A 4 -3.49 11.97 15.07
N VAL A 5 -2.84 11.18 15.92
CA VAL A 5 -2.40 9.82 15.54
C VAL A 5 -3.60 8.90 15.35
N VAL A 6 -4.61 8.99 16.23
CA VAL A 6 -5.84 8.21 16.10
C VAL A 6 -6.60 8.60 14.84
N LEU A 7 -6.74 9.91 14.58
CA LEU A 7 -7.38 10.42 13.37
C LEU A 7 -6.69 9.91 12.10
N TRP A 8 -5.34 9.94 12.08
CA TRP A 8 -4.58 9.42 10.95
C TRP A 8 -4.86 7.93 10.71
N TRP A 9 -4.85 7.11 11.77
CA TRP A 9 -5.17 5.68 11.66
C TRP A 9 -6.57 5.42 11.14
N LEU A 10 -7.57 6.21 11.56
CA LEU A 10 -8.94 6.10 11.08
C LEU A 10 -9.06 6.45 9.60
N LEU A 11 -8.43 7.55 9.17
CA LEU A 11 -8.40 7.95 7.75
C LEU A 11 -7.69 6.90 6.89
N PHE A 12 -6.56 6.39 7.37
CA PHE A 12 -5.82 5.31 6.72
C PHE A 12 -6.68 4.06 6.58
N ALA A 13 -7.31 3.58 7.67
CA ALA A 13 -8.17 2.40 7.64
C ALA A 13 -9.37 2.59 6.71
N CYS A 14 -10.01 3.77 6.74
CA CYS A 14 -11.11 4.11 5.83
C CYS A 14 -10.68 4.04 4.37
N TRP A 15 -9.51 4.61 4.05
CA TRP A 15 -8.97 4.58 2.69
C TRP A 15 -8.64 3.15 2.23
N ILE A 16 -8.02 2.33 3.08
CA ILE A 16 -7.73 0.92 2.79
C ILE A 16 -9.02 0.12 2.55
N LEU A 17 -10.03 0.29 3.41
CA LEU A 17 -11.31 -0.40 3.24
C LEU A 17 -12.00 0.02 1.95
N ALA A 18 -11.96 1.31 1.60
CA ALA A 18 -12.50 1.79 0.34
C ALA A 18 -11.73 1.25 -0.88
N LEU A 19 -10.40 1.10 -0.78
CA LEU A 19 -9.55 0.48 -1.81
C LEU A 19 -9.95 -0.98 -2.01
N ILE A 20 -10.02 -1.77 -0.92
CA ILE A 20 -10.42 -3.18 -0.95
C ILE A 20 -11.84 -3.32 -1.52
N HIS A 21 -12.78 -2.51 -1.06
CA HIS A 21 -14.16 -2.56 -1.53
C HIS A 21 -14.26 -2.23 -3.03
N ALA A 22 -13.56 -1.18 -3.49
CA ALA A 22 -13.56 -0.80 -4.89
C ALA A 22 -12.95 -1.89 -5.78
N ASP A 23 -11.86 -2.50 -5.33
CA ASP A 23 -11.20 -3.59 -6.06
C ASP A 23 -12.08 -4.85 -6.12
N LEU A 24 -12.70 -5.26 -5.00
CA LEU A 24 -13.59 -6.42 -4.98
C LEU A 24 -14.85 -6.23 -5.83
N ARG A 25 -15.45 -5.03 -5.79
CA ARG A 25 -16.73 -4.75 -6.46
C ARG A 25 -16.56 -4.43 -7.94
N TYR A 26 -15.62 -3.54 -8.27
CA TYR A 26 -15.46 -3.00 -9.61
C TYR A 26 -14.20 -3.54 -10.33
N ARG A 27 -13.34 -4.30 -9.64
CA ARG A 27 -12.05 -4.83 -10.17
C ARG A 27 -11.16 -3.72 -10.74
N ARG A 28 -11.34 -2.50 -10.22
CA ARG A 28 -10.67 -1.27 -10.67
C ARG A 28 -10.55 -0.31 -9.49
N VAL A 29 -9.37 0.28 -9.35
CA VAL A 29 -9.12 1.35 -8.40
C VAL A 29 -9.59 2.69 -9.00
N PRO A 30 -10.59 3.37 -8.42
CA PRO A 30 -11.07 4.64 -8.95
C PRO A 30 -10.05 5.76 -8.74
N ASN A 31 -9.79 6.55 -9.79
CA ASN A 31 -8.84 7.67 -9.72
C ASN A 31 -9.18 8.67 -8.60
N ARG A 32 -10.47 8.84 -8.27
CA ARG A 32 -10.92 9.71 -7.17
C ARG A 32 -10.34 9.29 -5.82
N LEU A 33 -10.25 7.99 -5.56
CA LEU A 33 -9.71 7.44 -4.32
C LEU A 33 -8.19 7.65 -4.23
N ILE A 34 -7.49 7.52 -5.36
CA ILE A 34 -6.05 7.80 -5.46
C ILE A 34 -5.78 9.28 -5.17
N VAL A 35 -6.53 10.18 -5.80
CA VAL A 35 -6.41 11.63 -5.58
C VAL A 35 -6.72 11.99 -4.12
N ALA A 36 -7.78 11.40 -3.54
CA ALA A 36 -8.15 11.64 -2.15
C ALA A 36 -7.05 11.21 -1.17
N GLY A 37 -6.43 10.04 -1.39
CA GLY A 37 -5.33 9.55 -0.55
C GLY A 37 -4.07 10.42 -0.68
N LEU A 38 -3.70 10.80 -1.90
CA LEU A 38 -2.54 11.66 -2.15
C LEU A 38 -2.75 13.08 -1.58
N ALA A 39 -3.91 13.68 -1.81
CA ALA A 39 -4.25 15.00 -1.27
C ALA A 39 -4.35 14.97 0.26
N GLY A 40 -5.04 13.98 0.84
CA GLY A 40 -5.18 13.88 2.29
C GLY A 40 -3.83 13.74 3.01
N GLN A 41 -2.95 12.89 2.48
CA GLN A 41 -1.65 12.67 3.09
C GLN A 41 -0.68 13.84 2.86
N SER A 42 -0.68 14.46 1.68
CA SER A 42 0.14 15.66 1.43
C SER A 42 -0.30 16.84 2.30
N LEU A 43 -1.61 17.06 2.47
CA LEU A 43 -2.15 18.05 3.40
C LEU A 43 -1.76 17.74 4.85
N TRP A 44 -1.76 16.47 5.26
CA TRP A 44 -1.30 16.07 6.59
C TRP A 44 0.17 16.42 6.82
N LEU A 45 1.04 16.12 5.85
CA LEU A 45 2.46 16.44 5.93
C LEU A 45 2.72 17.95 5.91
N LEU A 46 1.93 18.72 5.15
CA LEU A 46 1.97 20.18 5.18
C LEU A 46 1.54 20.72 6.55
N ALA A 47 0.47 20.18 7.13
CA ALA A 47 0.04 20.55 8.48
C ALA A 47 1.11 20.23 9.53
N ALA A 48 1.78 19.07 9.43
CA ALA A 48 2.90 18.70 10.29
C ALA A 48 4.12 19.63 10.17
N LEU A 49 4.31 20.26 9.01
CA LEU A 49 5.40 21.21 8.78
C LEU A 49 5.07 22.62 9.28
N LEU A 50 3.82 23.06 9.12
CA LEU A 50 3.39 24.45 9.36
C LEU A 50 2.80 24.68 10.75
N ALA A 51 2.23 23.66 11.39
CA ALA A 51 1.56 23.78 12.69
C ALA A 51 2.42 23.17 13.81
N PRO A 52 3.03 24.00 14.69
CA PRO A 52 3.76 23.51 15.85
C PRO A 52 2.84 22.67 16.75
N GLY A 53 3.20 21.40 16.96
CA GLY A 53 2.39 20.45 17.75
C GLY A 53 1.55 19.48 16.92
N TRP A 54 1.48 19.63 15.59
CA TRP A 54 0.89 18.62 14.72
C TRP A 54 1.88 17.47 14.47
N ALA A 55 1.46 16.25 14.75
CA ALA A 55 2.36 15.09 14.68
C ALA A 55 2.49 14.56 13.23
N TYR A 56 3.71 14.13 12.89
CA TYR A 56 3.96 13.33 11.70
C TYR A 56 3.22 11.99 11.75
N PRO A 57 2.98 11.35 10.59
CA PRO A 57 2.37 10.03 10.53
C PRO A 57 3.05 9.04 11.47
N PRO A 58 2.28 8.16 12.13
CA PRO A 58 2.86 7.12 12.96
C PRO A 58 3.69 6.17 12.07
N ARG A 59 4.96 5.96 12.45
CA ARG A 59 5.98 5.04 11.86
C ARG A 59 7.09 5.68 11.05
N TRP A 60 6.92 6.91 10.58
CA TRP A 60 7.96 7.61 9.84
C TRP A 60 7.72 9.10 9.93
N SER A 61 8.78 9.88 9.75
CA SER A 61 8.69 11.33 9.84
C SER A 61 9.38 11.98 8.64
N GLY A 62 8.84 13.13 8.24
CA GLY A 62 9.42 13.94 7.18
C GLY A 62 9.01 13.53 5.76
N TRP A 63 9.06 14.53 4.88
CA TRP A 63 8.72 14.40 3.47
C TRP A 63 9.59 13.42 2.70
N LEU A 64 10.86 13.25 3.10
CA LEU A 64 11.81 12.39 2.41
C LEU A 64 11.36 10.93 2.41
N MET A 65 10.90 10.40 3.54
CA MET A 65 10.43 9.00 3.64
C MET A 65 9.11 8.79 2.87
N ALA A 66 8.23 9.80 2.85
CA ALA A 66 6.99 9.78 2.06
C ALA A 66 7.29 9.72 0.55
N LEU A 67 8.20 10.58 0.10
CA LEU A 67 8.60 10.67 -1.31
C LEU A 67 9.37 9.43 -1.72
N ALA A 68 10.26 8.91 -0.88
CA ALA A 68 10.96 7.64 -1.12
C ALA A 68 9.95 6.49 -1.30
N GLY A 69 8.94 6.39 -0.43
CA GLY A 69 7.87 5.41 -0.57
C GLY A 69 7.05 5.59 -1.85
N PHE A 70 6.68 6.83 -2.20
CA PHE A 70 5.98 7.12 -3.46
C PHE A 70 6.80 6.72 -4.69
N LEU A 71 8.11 6.96 -4.67
CA LEU A 71 9.02 6.64 -5.77
C LEU A 71 9.19 5.12 -5.99
N VAL A 72 8.88 4.28 -5.00
CA VAL A 72 8.86 2.81 -5.18
C VAL A 72 7.86 2.39 -6.25
N ALA A 73 6.83 3.19 -6.57
CA ALA A 73 5.90 2.88 -7.66
C ALA A 73 6.51 3.05 -9.06
N VAL A 74 7.55 3.89 -9.22
CA VAL A 74 8.21 4.19 -10.50
C VAL A 74 8.78 2.95 -11.21
N PRO A 75 9.54 2.05 -10.54
CA PRO A 75 10.04 0.83 -11.19
C PRO A 75 8.94 -0.14 -11.65
N PHE A 76 7.67 0.05 -11.25
CA PHE A 76 6.55 -0.74 -11.75
C PHE A 76 5.94 -0.18 -13.05
N LEU A 77 6.27 1.05 -13.47
CA LEU A 77 5.80 1.63 -14.74
C LEU A 77 6.20 0.82 -15.99
N PRO A 78 7.42 0.25 -16.10
CA PRO A 78 7.76 -0.66 -17.20
C PRO A 78 6.90 -1.93 -17.22
N LEU A 79 6.50 -2.45 -16.04
CA LEU A 79 5.63 -3.62 -15.95
C LEU A 79 4.22 -3.31 -16.50
N TRP A 80 3.73 -2.08 -16.28
CA TRP A 80 2.49 -1.62 -16.92
C TRP A 80 2.61 -1.53 -18.44
N ARG A 81 3.74 -1.03 -18.97
CA ARG A 81 3.97 -1.01 -20.43
C ARG A 81 3.92 -2.42 -21.03
N ARG A 82 4.35 -3.44 -20.29
CA ARG A 82 4.27 -4.85 -20.68
C ARG A 82 2.90 -5.50 -20.40
N ARG A 83 1.90 -4.73 -19.96
CA ARG A 83 0.55 -5.18 -19.56
C ARG A 83 0.54 -6.28 -18.49
N LEU A 84 1.63 -6.40 -17.72
CA LEU A 84 1.73 -7.36 -16.62
C LEU A 84 0.98 -6.88 -15.38
N MET A 85 0.81 -5.55 -15.25
CA MET A 85 0.21 -4.92 -14.08
C MET A 85 -0.76 -3.81 -14.49
N GLY A 86 -1.85 -3.66 -13.73
CA GLY A 86 -2.84 -2.61 -13.96
C GLY A 86 -2.31 -1.22 -13.58
N ALA A 87 -2.68 -0.20 -14.35
CA ALA A 87 -2.35 1.19 -14.01
C ALA A 87 -2.96 1.62 -12.66
N GLY A 88 -4.06 0.99 -12.25
CA GLY A 88 -4.69 1.24 -10.95
C GLY A 88 -3.81 0.75 -9.78
N ASP A 89 -3.21 -0.42 -9.92
CA ASP A 89 -2.38 -1.03 -8.87
C ASP A 89 -1.12 -0.20 -8.60
N ILE A 90 -0.46 0.27 -9.65
CA ILE A 90 0.73 1.13 -9.52
C ILE A 90 0.39 2.43 -8.78
N LYS A 91 -0.75 3.04 -9.10
CA LYS A 91 -1.21 4.25 -8.41
C LYS A 91 -1.57 3.96 -6.95
N ALA A 92 -2.15 2.81 -6.65
CA ALA A 92 -2.43 2.39 -5.28
C ALA A 92 -1.12 2.19 -4.49
N ILE A 93 -0.10 1.55 -5.07
CA ILE A 93 1.24 1.40 -4.48
C ILE A 93 1.85 2.78 -4.21
N ALA A 94 1.74 3.72 -5.15
CA ALA A 94 2.29 5.07 -4.98
C ALA A 94 1.66 5.78 -3.77
N VAL A 95 0.34 5.72 -3.63
CA VAL A 95 -0.38 6.34 -2.50
C VAL A 95 -0.09 5.61 -1.19
N LEU A 96 -0.04 4.26 -1.20
CA LEU A 96 0.38 3.47 -0.05
C LEU A 96 1.80 3.81 0.39
N GLY A 97 2.71 4.05 -0.55
CA GLY A 97 4.08 4.47 -0.27
C GLY A 97 4.15 5.85 0.38
N LEU A 98 3.26 6.76 -0.03
CA LEU A 98 3.15 8.09 0.55
C LEU A 98 2.52 8.05 1.96
N LEU A 99 1.62 7.10 2.22
CA LEU A 99 0.97 6.88 3.52
C LEU A 99 1.86 6.13 4.52
N LEU A 100 2.48 5.04 4.08
CA LEU A 100 3.25 4.14 4.94
C LEU A 100 4.74 4.50 4.97
N GLY A 101 5.28 5.15 3.95
CA GLY A 101 6.72 5.32 3.77
C GLY A 101 7.39 4.09 3.15
N PHE A 102 8.69 4.17 2.92
CA PHE A 102 9.46 3.17 2.17
C PHE A 102 9.50 1.76 2.80
N ALA A 103 10.00 1.65 4.04
CA ALA A 103 10.22 0.35 4.69
C ALA A 103 8.93 -0.49 4.85
N PRO A 104 7.84 0.02 5.45
CA PRO A 104 6.59 -0.73 5.52
C PRO A 104 6.00 -1.03 4.13
N LEU A 105 6.15 -0.14 3.13
CA LEU A 105 5.67 -0.43 1.79
C LEU A 105 6.32 -1.68 1.21
N LEU A 106 7.64 -1.87 1.35
CA LEU A 106 8.31 -3.08 0.87
C LEU A 106 7.73 -4.35 1.51
N VAL A 107 7.47 -4.31 2.81
CA VAL A 107 6.82 -5.43 3.52
C VAL A 107 5.41 -5.67 2.98
N THR A 108 4.63 -4.61 2.73
CA THR A 108 3.29 -4.76 2.13
C THR A 108 3.34 -5.36 0.73
N LEU A 109 4.30 -4.96 -0.10
CA LEU A 109 4.47 -5.48 -1.46
C LEU A 109 4.85 -6.96 -1.43
N ALA A 110 5.76 -7.36 -0.53
CA ALA A 110 6.15 -8.75 -0.35
C ALA A 110 4.94 -9.61 0.08
N LEU A 111 4.23 -9.19 1.13
CA LEU A 111 3.04 -9.91 1.63
C LEU A 111 1.93 -9.98 0.59
N ALA A 112 1.65 -8.88 -0.12
CA ALA A 112 0.64 -8.85 -1.16
C ALA A 112 0.99 -9.78 -2.33
N SER A 113 2.27 -9.86 -2.70
CA SER A 113 2.75 -10.74 -3.76
C SER A 113 2.65 -12.22 -3.38
N VAL A 114 2.93 -12.57 -2.11
CA VAL A 114 2.72 -13.92 -1.59
C VAL A 114 1.23 -14.30 -1.63
N LEU A 115 0.35 -13.41 -1.19
CA LEU A 115 -1.11 -13.64 -1.23
C LEU A 115 -1.63 -13.77 -2.67
N ALA A 116 -1.18 -12.91 -3.57
CA ALA A 116 -1.54 -12.97 -4.98
C ALA A 116 -1.04 -14.26 -5.66
N GLY A 117 0.19 -14.69 -5.35
CA GLY A 117 0.77 -15.94 -5.84
C GLY A 117 0.02 -17.16 -5.33
N LEU A 118 -0.31 -17.19 -4.03
CA LEU A 118 -1.12 -18.25 -3.43
C LEU A 118 -2.51 -18.32 -4.08
N HIS A 119 -3.15 -17.18 -4.32
CA HIS A 119 -4.44 -17.13 -5.01
C HIS A 119 -4.35 -17.66 -6.45
N GLY A 120 -3.29 -17.32 -7.18
CA GLY A 120 -3.04 -17.85 -8.51
C GLY A 120 -2.83 -19.37 -8.54
N LEU A 121 -2.07 -19.90 -7.56
CA LEU A 121 -1.86 -21.35 -7.40
C LEU A 121 -3.16 -22.08 -7.07
N LEU A 122 -3.94 -21.55 -6.12
CA LEU A 122 -5.25 -22.10 -5.76
C LEU A 122 -6.22 -22.06 -6.93
N TYR A 123 -6.26 -20.94 -7.67
CA TYR A 123 -7.07 -20.84 -8.89
C TYR A 123 -6.65 -21.92 -9.91
N LEU A 124 -5.35 -22.11 -10.14
CA LEU A 124 -4.87 -23.13 -11.07
C LEU A 124 -5.28 -24.54 -10.61
N ALA A 125 -5.07 -24.87 -9.34
CA ALA A 125 -5.42 -26.17 -8.77
C ALA A 125 -6.93 -26.47 -8.87
N VAL A 126 -7.78 -25.49 -8.50
CA VAL A 126 -9.24 -25.64 -8.56
C VAL A 126 -9.73 -25.64 -10.01
N SER A 127 -9.15 -24.83 -10.89
CA SER A 127 -9.51 -24.80 -12.32
C SER A 127 -9.23 -26.12 -13.04
N ARG A 128 -8.34 -26.96 -12.50
CA ARG A 128 -8.13 -28.32 -13.02
C ARG A 128 -9.28 -29.28 -12.71
N VAL A 129 -10.06 -28.99 -11.67
CA VAL A 129 -11.14 -29.86 -11.16
C VAL A 129 -12.52 -29.28 -11.47
N TRP A 130 -12.66 -27.94 -11.49
CA TRP A 130 -13.92 -27.23 -11.68
C TRP A 130 -13.77 -26.10 -12.70
N ALA A 131 -14.73 -25.96 -13.61
CA ALA A 131 -14.79 -24.83 -14.53
C ALA A 131 -15.13 -23.53 -13.77
N LEU A 132 -14.10 -22.72 -13.49
CA LEU A 132 -14.27 -21.45 -12.79
C LEU A 132 -14.70 -20.33 -13.74
N SER A 133 -15.53 -19.42 -13.23
CA SER A 133 -15.95 -18.21 -13.96
C SER A 133 -14.76 -17.33 -14.32
N ASN A 134 -14.80 -16.68 -15.48
CA ASN A 134 -13.82 -15.68 -15.93
C ASN A 134 -13.57 -14.55 -14.90
N ARG A 135 -14.52 -14.31 -13.99
CA ARG A 135 -14.40 -13.32 -12.90
C ARG A 135 -13.43 -13.76 -11.79
N ALA A 136 -13.28 -15.07 -11.56
CA ALA A 136 -12.34 -15.63 -10.58
C ALA A 136 -10.89 -15.62 -11.11
N ARG A 137 -10.72 -15.45 -12.43
CA ARG A 137 -9.39 -15.33 -13.07
C ARG A 137 -8.74 -13.96 -12.81
N GLN A 138 -9.53 -12.94 -12.48
CA GLN A 138 -9.01 -11.59 -12.22
C GLN A 138 -8.52 -11.48 -10.77
N ILE A 139 -7.20 -11.44 -10.59
CA ILE A 139 -6.55 -11.32 -9.28
C ILE A 139 -6.80 -9.92 -8.71
N PRO A 140 -7.50 -9.77 -7.57
CA PRO A 140 -7.69 -8.48 -6.90
C PRO A 140 -6.41 -8.05 -6.17
N TYR A 141 -5.40 -7.63 -6.93
CA TYR A 141 -4.10 -7.29 -6.37
C TYR A 141 -4.18 -6.09 -5.40
N ALA A 142 -5.00 -5.08 -5.71
CA ALA A 142 -5.20 -3.94 -4.83
C ALA A 142 -5.89 -4.32 -3.50
N ALA A 143 -6.78 -5.31 -3.50
CA ALA A 143 -7.33 -5.85 -2.26
C ALA A 143 -6.26 -6.56 -1.40
N TYR A 144 -5.38 -7.35 -2.03
CA TYR A 144 -4.26 -7.97 -1.32
C TYR A 144 -3.25 -6.95 -0.80
N LEU A 145 -3.00 -5.87 -1.55
CA LEU A 145 -2.21 -4.73 -1.07
C LEU A 145 -2.83 -4.09 0.18
N GLY A 146 -4.15 -3.87 0.17
CA GLY A 146 -4.86 -3.32 1.33
C GLY A 146 -4.78 -4.24 2.56
N LEU A 147 -4.99 -5.54 2.39
CA LEU A 147 -4.87 -6.53 3.47
C LEU A 147 -3.43 -6.61 4.01
N ALA A 148 -2.45 -6.63 3.11
CA ALA A 148 -1.03 -6.62 3.47
C ALA A 148 -0.66 -5.33 4.22
N ALA A 149 -1.22 -4.18 3.82
CA ALA A 149 -1.04 -2.92 4.51
C ALA A 149 -1.61 -2.92 5.92
N CYS A 150 -2.83 -3.46 6.13
CA CYS A 150 -3.37 -3.66 7.48
C CYS A 150 -2.47 -4.57 8.32
N SER A 151 -1.99 -5.67 7.76
CA SER A 151 -1.09 -6.59 8.46
C SER A 151 0.24 -5.92 8.82
N ALA A 152 0.88 -5.24 7.86
CA ALA A 152 2.13 -4.52 8.08
C ALA A 152 2.01 -3.44 9.16
N VAL A 153 0.82 -2.83 9.29
CA VAL A 153 0.47 -1.87 10.34
C VAL A 153 0.36 -2.48 11.75
N LEU A 154 0.12 -3.79 11.84
CA LEU A 154 0.06 -4.52 13.10
C LEU A 154 1.41 -5.12 13.50
N ILE A 155 2.34 -5.27 12.54
CA ILE A 155 3.68 -5.82 12.82
C ILE A 155 4.43 -4.87 13.79
N PRO A 156 4.92 -5.37 14.94
CA PRO A 156 5.74 -4.61 15.88
C PRO A 156 7.06 -4.15 15.27
N TRP A 157 7.56 -2.99 15.72
CA TRP A 157 8.84 -2.40 15.28
C TRP A 157 10.05 -3.32 15.47
N SER A 158 9.98 -4.25 16.42
CA SER A 158 11.04 -5.24 16.69
C SER A 158 11.11 -6.39 15.69
N SER A 159 10.24 -6.40 14.67
CA SER A 159 10.27 -7.45 13.66
C SER A 159 11.58 -7.37 12.86
N PRO A 160 12.32 -8.49 12.71
CA PRO A 160 13.56 -8.54 11.92
C PRO A 160 13.39 -8.00 10.50
N TRP A 161 12.19 -8.17 9.92
CA TRP A 161 11.84 -7.68 8.58
C TRP A 161 11.83 -6.16 8.46
N TYR A 162 11.31 -5.46 9.48
CA TYR A 162 11.32 -4.00 9.50
C TYR A 162 12.72 -3.44 9.69
N SER A 163 13.48 -4.03 10.61
CA SER A 163 14.88 -3.67 10.84
C SER A 163 15.70 -3.86 9.56
N TRP A 164 15.54 -5.00 8.90
CA TRP A 164 16.20 -5.28 7.63
C TRP A 164 15.77 -4.31 6.53
N CYS A 165 14.49 -3.99 6.34
CA CYS A 165 14.11 -3.01 5.31
C CYS A 165 14.58 -1.58 5.62
N SER A 166 14.62 -1.21 6.91
CA SER A 166 15.09 0.12 7.32
C SER A 166 16.60 0.29 7.20
N SER A 167 17.40 -0.78 7.39
CA SER A 167 18.86 -0.70 7.30
C SER A 167 19.34 -0.26 5.92
N TRP A 168 18.59 -0.61 4.86
CA TRP A 168 18.90 -0.21 3.48
C TRP A 168 18.81 1.30 3.26
N CYS A 169 18.07 2.03 4.12
CA CYS A 169 18.05 3.49 4.11
C CYS A 169 19.19 4.11 4.92
N PHE A 170 19.74 3.40 5.91
CA PHE A 170 20.79 3.92 6.80
C PHE A 170 22.21 3.52 6.40
N THR A 171 22.40 2.52 5.53
CA THR A 171 23.72 2.12 5.02
C THR A 171 24.32 3.10 3.99
N GLY A 172 23.75 4.28 3.82
CA GLY A 172 24.18 5.30 2.85
C GLY A 172 24.80 6.57 3.45
N SER A 173 25.10 6.61 4.75
CA SER A 173 25.80 7.72 5.40
C SER A 173 27.18 7.32 5.90
#